data_AF-A0A547NU34-F1
#
_entry.id   AF-A0A547NU34-F1
#
_cell.length_a   1.000
_cell.length_b   1.000
_cell.length_c   1.000
_cell.angle_alpha   90.00
_cell.angle_beta   90.00
_cell.angle_gamma   90.00
#
_symmetry.space_group_name_H-M   'P 1'
#
loop_
_entity.id
_entity.type
_entity.pdbx_description
1 polymer ?
#
loop_
_entity_poly.entity_id
_entity_poly.type
_entity_poly.pdbx_seq_one_letter_code
_entity_poly.pdbx_strand_id
1 'polypeptide(L)'
;METPGARNIGFGLLWFVGGALVTIITYGAAPGGYFVVASGAIVGGLLQFFVGLFQYLNHVSKNKVDRLIPGPELRALVRAMMAMAKSDGNVEKTELDSIRNIINSVTKNQIAWATIDEVCKELSLEKKSIPNYLADNAANFEDSIKELIIHCSVMIAAADGRITEDEFALVSTMGQSMRMQAADVLKILEGLLAPPEPVQKSAGA
;
A
#
# COMPACT_ATOMS: atom_id res chain seq x y z
N MET A 1 13.78 -2.42 12.53
CA MET A 1 13.98 -2.47 11.06
C MET A 1 14.73 -1.21 10.67
N GLU A 2 15.92 -1.33 10.09
CA GLU A 2 16.63 -0.15 9.56
C GLU A 2 15.85 0.38 8.35
N THR A 3 15.59 1.69 8.31
CA THR A 3 14.90 2.31 7.18
C THR A 3 15.79 2.25 5.93
N PRO A 4 15.27 1.81 4.76
CA PRO A 4 16.04 1.80 3.52
C PRO A 4 16.68 3.17 3.25
N GLY A 5 17.98 3.18 2.96
CA GLY A 5 18.75 4.40 2.72
C GLY A 5 19.40 5.01 3.96
N ALA A 6 18.92 4.76 5.19
CA ALA A 6 19.50 5.38 6.39
C ALA A 6 20.97 5.03 6.61
N ARG A 7 21.34 3.77 6.32
CA ARG A 7 22.74 3.32 6.36
C ARG A 7 23.62 4.08 5.36
N ASN A 8 23.15 4.27 4.13
CA ASN A 8 23.89 4.99 3.09
C ASN A 8 24.00 6.49 3.38
N ILE A 9 22.96 7.10 3.95
CA ILE A 9 22.99 8.48 4.45
C ILE A 9 24.06 8.61 5.54
N GLY A 10 24.05 7.73 6.54
CA GLY A 10 25.00 7.77 7.66
C GLY A 10 26.45 7.60 7.21
N PHE A 11 26.76 6.58 6.40
CA PHE A 11 28.11 6.37 5.88
C PHE A 11 28.55 7.48 4.93
N GLY A 12 27.67 7.93 4.04
CA GLY A 12 27.97 9.02 3.11
C GLY A 12 28.30 10.32 3.83
N LEU A 13 27.48 10.69 4.82
CA LEU A 13 27.71 11.87 5.65
C LEU A 13 29.03 11.77 6.43
N LEU A 14 29.31 10.60 7.02
CA LEU A 14 30.54 10.35 7.78
C LEU A 14 31.78 10.53 6.91
N TRP A 15 31.82 9.94 5.71
CA TRP A 15 32.93 10.07 4.78
C TRP A 15 33.09 11.49 4.25
N PHE A 16 31.98 12.16 3.95
CA PHE A 16 31.97 13.55 3.49
C PHE A 16 32.56 14.49 4.55
N VAL A 17 32.03 14.43 5.79
CA VAL A 17 32.48 15.28 6.90
C VAL A 17 33.92 14.94 7.30
N GLY A 18 34.26 13.65 7.38
CA GLY A 18 35.62 13.20 7.69
C GLY A 18 36.63 13.69 6.65
N GLY A 19 36.32 13.55 5.36
CA GLY A 19 37.18 14.03 4.27
C GLY A 19 37.36 15.56 4.27
N ALA A 20 36.28 16.31 4.52
CA ALA A 20 36.33 17.76 4.63
C ALA A 20 37.18 18.22 5.82
N LEU A 21 37.01 17.60 6.99
CA LEU A 21 37.74 17.94 8.21
C LEU A 21 39.24 17.67 8.06
N VAL A 22 39.62 16.52 7.49
CA VAL A 22 41.03 16.22 7.18
C VAL A 22 41.63 17.29 6.28
N THR A 23 40.89 17.71 5.24
CA THR A 23 41.34 18.72 4.28
C THR A 23 41.53 20.10 4.93
N ILE A 24 40.64 20.50 5.85
CA ILE A 24 40.76 21.76 6.60
C ILE A 24 42.00 21.75 7.50
N ILE A 25 42.24 20.65 8.21
CA ILE A 25 43.39 20.51 9.12
C ILE A 25 44.70 20.54 8.32
N THR A 26 44.79 19.78 7.22
CA THR A 26 46.01 19.75 6.39
C THR A 26 46.29 21.09 5.75
N TYR A 27 45.27 21.81 5.31
CA TYR A 27 45.42 23.16 4.77
C TYR A 27 45.94 24.16 5.82
N GLY A 28 45.38 24.14 7.04
CA GLY A 28 45.82 25.02 8.12
C GLY A 28 47.25 24.73 8.62
N ALA A 29 47.71 23.48 8.50
CA ALA A 29 49.04 23.06 8.94
C ALA A 29 50.17 23.34 7.94
N ALA A 30 49.88 23.78 6.70
CA ALA A 30 50.85 23.87 5.62
C ALA A 30 51.11 25.34 5.15
N PRO A 31 51.80 26.19 5.92
CA PRO A 31 52.23 27.50 5.45
C PRO A 31 53.37 27.34 4.42
N GLY A 32 53.01 27.26 3.13
CA GLY A 32 53.94 27.15 2.01
C GLY A 32 54.36 25.73 1.62
N GLY A 33 53.71 24.70 2.17
CA GLY A 33 54.00 23.29 1.89
C GLY A 33 52.96 22.59 1.00
N TYR A 34 53.19 21.30 0.72
CA TYR A 34 52.19 20.44 0.07
C TYR A 34 51.07 20.10 1.05
N PHE A 35 49.83 20.13 0.58
CA PHE A 35 48.65 19.72 1.35
C PHE A 35 47.95 18.53 0.68
N VAL A 36 47.32 17.70 1.50
CA VAL A 36 46.55 16.54 1.04
C VAL A 36 45.08 16.92 1.04
N VAL A 37 44.43 16.79 -0.13
CA VAL A 37 42.99 16.94 -0.28
C VAL A 37 42.36 15.56 -0.32
N ALA A 38 41.45 15.28 0.60
CA ALA A 38 40.71 14.01 0.63
C ALA A 38 39.54 14.01 -0.38
N SER A 39 39.81 14.38 -1.64
CA SER A 39 38.79 14.58 -2.68
C SER A 39 37.94 13.34 -2.93
N GLY A 40 38.55 12.15 -2.90
CA GLY A 40 37.84 10.87 -3.05
C GLY A 40 36.83 10.60 -1.92
N ALA A 41 37.20 10.88 -0.67
CA ALA A 41 36.31 10.72 0.48
C ALA A 41 35.14 11.71 0.45
N ILE A 42 35.41 12.95 0.03
CA ILE A 42 34.40 14.01 -0.09
C ILE A 42 33.39 13.65 -1.20
N VAL A 43 33.87 13.38 -2.42
CA VAL A 43 32.99 13.08 -3.57
C VAL A 43 32.26 11.76 -3.38
N GLY A 44 32.96 10.71 -2.93
CA GLY A 44 32.35 9.41 -2.66
C GLY A 44 31.31 9.46 -1.54
N GLY A 45 31.63 10.15 -0.44
CA GLY A 45 30.68 10.37 0.66
C GLY A 45 29.44 11.13 0.22
N LEU A 46 29.61 12.19 -0.57
CA LEU A 46 28.50 12.99 -1.11
C LEU A 46 27.59 12.15 -2.02
N LEU A 47 28.16 11.39 -2.96
CA LEU A 47 27.39 10.51 -3.84
C LEU A 47 26.61 9.45 -3.05
N GLN A 48 27.27 8.79 -2.09
CA GLN A 48 26.62 7.78 -1.25
C GLN A 48 25.50 8.39 -0.39
N PHE A 49 25.70 9.60 0.13
CA PHE A 49 24.67 10.34 0.85
C PHE A 49 23.44 10.60 -0.03
N PHE A 50 23.63 11.11 -1.25
CA PHE A 50 22.51 11.37 -2.16
C PHE A 50 21.78 10.11 -2.61
N VAL A 51 22.50 9.01 -2.86
CA VAL A 51 21.89 7.71 -3.14
C VAL A 51 21.05 7.24 -1.95
N GLY A 52 21.60 7.34 -0.73
CA GLY A 52 20.87 7.03 0.50
C GLY A 52 19.65 7.92 0.70
N LEU A 53 19.77 9.22 0.41
CA LEU A 53 18.70 10.20 0.49
C LEU A 53 17.59 9.88 -0.51
N PHE A 54 17.93 9.54 -1.75
CA PHE A 54 16.94 9.16 -2.76
C PHE A 54 16.22 7.86 -2.38
N GLN A 55 16.94 6.87 -1.84
CA GLN A 55 16.34 5.65 -1.29
C GLN A 55 15.39 5.95 -0.13
N TYR A 56 15.81 6.82 0.80
CA TYR A 56 15.01 7.22 1.94
C TYR A 56 13.75 8.00 1.53
N LEU A 57 13.88 8.98 0.63
CA LEU A 57 12.75 9.76 0.11
C LEU A 57 11.76 8.86 -0.62
N ASN A 58 12.23 7.94 -1.46
CA ASN A 58 11.37 6.98 -2.14
C ASN A 58 10.71 5.99 -1.17
N HIS A 59 11.31 5.72 -0.01
CA HIS A 59 10.72 4.88 1.01
C HIS A 59 9.70 5.64 1.87
N VAL A 60 10.02 6.86 2.29
CA VAL A 60 9.14 7.72 3.09
C VAL A 60 7.92 8.17 2.29
N SER A 61 8.11 8.39 0.98
CA SER A 61 7.03 8.68 0.02
C SER A 61 6.18 7.46 -0.32
N LYS A 62 6.64 6.23 -0.01
CA LYS A 62 5.81 5.03 -0.18
C LYS A 62 4.76 5.00 0.92
N ASN A 63 3.65 5.64 0.57
CA ASN A 63 2.28 5.41 0.98
C ASN A 63 1.92 5.94 2.37
N LYS A 64 1.42 7.18 2.41
CA LYS A 64 0.60 7.66 3.54
C LYS A 64 -0.51 6.69 3.89
N VAL A 65 -1.10 6.01 2.89
CA VAL A 65 -2.06 4.90 3.07
C VAL A 65 -1.53 3.84 4.05
N ASP A 66 -0.23 3.52 4.00
CA ASP A 66 0.37 2.52 4.87
C ASP A 66 0.46 2.96 6.34
N ARG A 67 0.46 4.27 6.58
CA ARG A 67 0.43 4.86 7.92
C ARG A 67 -1.00 4.99 8.45
N LEU A 68 -1.95 5.23 7.55
CA LEU A 68 -3.36 5.41 7.88
C LEU A 68 -4.04 4.09 8.21
N ILE A 69 -3.63 3.00 7.55
CA ILE A 69 -4.24 1.69 7.71
C ILE A 69 -3.18 0.70 8.21
N PRO A 70 -3.25 0.26 9.48
CA PRO A 70 -2.31 -0.71 10.01
C PRO A 70 -2.57 -2.11 9.45
N GLY A 71 -1.48 -2.85 9.20
CA GLY A 71 -1.54 -4.25 8.76
C GLY A 71 -1.58 -4.42 7.23
N PRO A 72 -0.83 -5.37 6.65
CA PRO A 72 -0.84 -5.62 5.20
C PRO A 72 -2.19 -6.13 4.68
N GLU A 73 -2.90 -6.94 5.45
CA GLU A 73 -4.19 -7.54 5.08
C GLU A 73 -5.28 -6.48 4.98
N LEU A 74 -5.42 -5.63 6.02
CA LEU A 74 -6.39 -4.55 6.03
C LEU A 74 -6.10 -3.53 4.93
N ARG A 75 -4.83 -3.22 4.67
CA ARG A 75 -4.44 -2.36 3.55
C ARG A 75 -4.87 -2.93 2.22
N ALA A 76 -4.65 -4.22 1.99
CA ALA A 76 -5.07 -4.90 0.77
C ALA A 76 -6.59 -4.87 0.61
N LEU A 77 -7.32 -5.15 1.70
CA LEU A 77 -8.79 -5.10 1.75
C LEU A 77 -9.33 -3.72 1.37
N VAL A 78 -8.84 -2.65 2.01
CA VAL A 78 -9.31 -1.28 1.72
C VAL A 78 -8.92 -0.86 0.31
N ARG A 79 -7.70 -1.16 -0.14
CA ARG A 79 -7.25 -0.87 -1.50
C ARG A 79 -8.12 -1.55 -2.55
N ALA A 80 -8.48 -2.81 -2.32
CA ALA A 80 -9.34 -3.61 -3.18
C ALA A 80 -10.76 -3.04 -3.27
N MET A 81 -11.37 -2.70 -2.12
CA MET A 81 -12.69 -2.08 -2.08
C MET A 81 -12.72 -0.70 -2.75
N MET A 82 -11.70 0.13 -2.51
CA MET A 82 -11.57 1.45 -3.15
C MET A 82 -11.31 1.38 -4.65
N ALA A 83 -10.61 0.34 -5.12
CA ALA A 83 -10.48 0.07 -6.55
C ALA A 83 -11.84 -0.21 -7.18
N MET A 84 -12.64 -1.02 -6.49
CA MET A 84 -13.95 -1.42 -6.96
C MET A 84 -14.88 -0.21 -7.07
N ALA A 85 -15.00 0.56 -5.99
CA ALA A 85 -15.80 1.80 -5.98
C ALA A 85 -15.31 2.88 -6.97
N LYS A 86 -14.12 2.70 -7.58
CA LYS A 86 -13.57 3.64 -8.56
C LYS A 86 -13.66 3.11 -9.99
N SER A 87 -14.12 1.87 -10.22
CA SER A 87 -14.01 1.28 -11.56
C SER A 87 -14.82 2.03 -12.61
N ASP A 88 -15.90 2.70 -12.21
CA ASP A 88 -16.74 3.54 -13.07
C ASP A 88 -16.24 5.00 -13.22
N GLY A 89 -15.19 5.37 -12.47
CA GLY A 89 -14.53 6.67 -12.52
C GLY A 89 -14.94 7.67 -11.44
N ASN A 90 -16.00 7.43 -10.65
CA ASN A 90 -16.42 8.34 -9.58
C ASN A 90 -16.82 7.60 -8.31
N VAL A 91 -16.11 7.86 -7.22
CA VAL A 91 -16.45 7.27 -5.92
C VAL A 91 -17.57 8.06 -5.26
N GLU A 92 -18.74 7.44 -5.12
CA GLU A 92 -19.90 8.03 -4.45
C GLU A 92 -19.79 7.93 -2.91
N LYS A 93 -20.47 8.84 -2.21
CA LYS A 93 -20.45 8.86 -0.74
C LYS A 93 -21.07 7.58 -0.14
N THR A 94 -22.10 7.04 -0.79
CA THR A 94 -22.78 5.77 -0.45
C THR A 94 -21.83 4.57 -0.51
N GLU A 95 -20.89 4.55 -1.46
CA GLU A 95 -19.86 3.52 -1.54
C GLU A 95 -18.85 3.68 -0.41
N LEU A 96 -18.41 4.91 -0.11
CA LEU A 96 -17.54 5.18 1.04
C LEU A 96 -18.21 4.79 2.38
N ASP A 97 -19.52 5.01 2.50
CA ASP A 97 -20.32 4.57 3.66
C ASP A 97 -20.27 3.04 3.77
N SER A 98 -20.48 2.33 2.66
CA SER A 98 -20.42 0.87 2.58
C SER A 98 -19.04 0.34 2.94
N ILE A 99 -17.98 0.91 2.38
CA ILE A 99 -16.57 0.56 2.67
C ILE A 99 -16.29 0.70 4.17
N ARG A 100 -16.66 1.84 4.77
CA ARG A 100 -16.45 2.08 6.19
C ARG A 100 -17.21 1.07 7.05
N ASN A 101 -18.46 0.77 6.72
CA ASN A 101 -19.28 -0.18 7.45
C ASN A 101 -18.70 -1.60 7.39
N ILE A 102 -18.24 -2.03 6.21
CA ILE A 102 -17.59 -3.33 6.03
C ILE A 102 -16.31 -3.41 6.84
N ILE A 103 -15.44 -2.40 6.79
CA ILE A 103 -14.18 -2.41 7.55
C ILE A 103 -14.44 -2.45 9.06
N ASN A 104 -15.40 -1.68 9.56
CA ASN A 104 -15.74 -1.67 10.97
C ASN A 104 -16.29 -3.03 11.43
N SER A 105 -17.06 -3.72 10.56
CA SER A 105 -17.58 -5.06 10.82
C SER A 105 -16.46 -6.11 10.88
N VAL A 106 -15.56 -6.09 9.89
CA VAL A 106 -14.44 -7.04 9.77
C VAL A 106 -13.41 -6.87 10.88
N THR A 107 -13.01 -5.63 11.16
CA THR A 107 -11.90 -5.34 12.10
C THR A 107 -12.36 -5.18 13.54
N LYS A 108 -13.67 -5.02 13.77
CA LYS A 108 -14.25 -4.60 15.05
C LYS A 108 -13.70 -3.28 15.59
N ASN A 109 -13.04 -2.50 14.74
CA ASN A 109 -12.45 -1.21 15.07
C ASN A 109 -13.14 -0.11 14.27
N GLN A 110 -13.45 1.01 14.92
CA GLN A 110 -14.07 2.14 14.24
C GLN A 110 -13.02 2.97 13.51
N ILE A 111 -13.04 2.93 12.18
CA ILE A 111 -12.23 3.83 11.37
C ILE A 111 -12.95 5.18 11.24
N ALA A 112 -12.19 6.26 11.47
CA ALA A 112 -12.67 7.62 11.33
C ALA A 112 -12.93 7.96 9.85
N TRP A 113 -13.96 8.76 9.59
CA TRP A 113 -14.29 9.26 8.25
C TRP A 113 -13.12 9.96 7.57
N ALA A 114 -12.38 10.78 8.33
CA ALA A 114 -11.22 11.49 7.83
C ALA A 114 -10.16 10.53 7.27
N THR A 115 -9.98 9.36 7.89
CA THR A 115 -9.02 8.35 7.42
C THR A 115 -9.46 7.73 6.10
N ILE A 116 -10.74 7.43 5.93
CA ILE A 116 -11.29 6.87 4.69
C ILE A 116 -11.14 7.87 3.52
N ASP A 117 -11.49 9.14 3.76
CA ASP A 117 -11.33 10.22 2.78
C ASP A 117 -9.86 10.44 2.40
N GLU A 118 -8.94 10.45 3.37
CA GLU A 118 -7.51 10.59 3.10
C GLU A 118 -6.96 9.40 2.32
N VAL A 119 -7.37 8.16 2.66
CA VAL A 119 -6.98 6.96 1.90
C VAL A 119 -7.49 7.04 0.47
N CYS A 120 -8.74 7.45 0.24
CA CYS A 120 -9.31 7.59 -1.09
C CYS A 120 -8.55 8.61 -1.96
N LYS A 121 -8.19 9.77 -1.37
CA LYS A 121 -7.38 10.79 -2.02
C LYS A 121 -6.00 10.27 -2.40
N GLU A 122 -5.32 9.61 -1.47
CA GLU A 122 -3.97 9.09 -1.70
C GLU A 122 -3.95 7.95 -2.74
N LEU A 123 -4.93 7.04 -2.69
CA LEU A 123 -5.07 5.98 -3.72
C LEU A 123 -5.35 6.54 -5.11
N SER A 124 -6.04 7.68 -5.19
CA SER A 124 -6.28 8.35 -6.48
C SER A 124 -5.03 8.97 -7.09
N LEU A 125 -4.01 9.24 -6.29
CA LEU A 125 -2.70 9.72 -6.76
C LEU A 125 -1.74 8.56 -7.08
N GLU A 126 -2.05 7.34 -6.64
CA GLU A 126 -1.21 6.18 -6.85
C GLU A 126 -1.28 5.70 -8.30
N LYS A 127 -0.11 5.59 -8.96
CA LYS A 127 -0.01 5.10 -10.35
C LYS A 127 -0.06 3.58 -10.46
N LYS A 128 0.02 2.87 -9.33
CA LYS A 128 0.07 1.42 -9.30
C LYS A 128 -1.34 0.86 -9.37
N SER A 129 -1.59 -0.03 -10.32
CA SER A 129 -2.88 -0.73 -10.40
C SER A 129 -3.05 -1.67 -9.20
N ILE A 130 -4.29 -1.83 -8.74
CA ILE A 130 -4.62 -2.73 -7.63
C ILE A 130 -4.28 -4.20 -7.92
N PRO A 131 -4.52 -4.76 -9.12
CA PRO A 131 -4.02 -6.08 -9.48
C PRO A 131 -2.52 -6.26 -9.22
N ASN A 132 -1.69 -5.29 -9.64
CA ASN A 132 -0.25 -5.34 -9.39
C ASN A 132 0.09 -5.24 -7.91
N TYR A 133 -0.64 -4.43 -7.14
CA TYR A 133 -0.46 -4.37 -5.69
C TYR A 133 -0.78 -5.71 -5.02
N LEU A 134 -1.91 -6.34 -5.39
CA LEU A 134 -2.33 -7.62 -4.84
C LEU A 134 -1.36 -8.74 -5.24
N ALA A 135 -0.88 -8.75 -6.49
CA ALA A 135 0.11 -9.72 -6.97
C ALA A 135 1.43 -9.67 -6.18
N ASP A 136 1.94 -8.46 -5.90
CA ASP A 136 3.17 -8.27 -5.12
C ASP A 136 3.04 -8.75 -3.67
N ASN A 137 1.82 -8.81 -3.13
CA ASN A 137 1.56 -9.21 -1.75
C ASN A 137 0.91 -10.60 -1.62
N ALA A 138 0.56 -11.26 -2.73
CA ALA A 138 -0.22 -12.50 -2.75
C ALA A 138 0.38 -13.62 -1.91
N ALA A 139 1.72 -13.71 -1.87
CA ALA A 139 2.43 -14.72 -1.08
C ALA A 139 2.35 -14.50 0.44
N ASN A 140 1.99 -13.29 0.87
CA ASN A 140 1.86 -12.94 2.30
C ASN A 140 0.42 -13.09 2.80
N PHE A 141 -0.54 -13.41 1.93
CA PHE A 141 -1.94 -13.56 2.30
C PHE A 141 -2.30 -15.03 2.49
N GLU A 142 -2.95 -15.33 3.61
CA GLU A 142 -3.67 -16.58 3.80
C GLU A 142 -4.87 -16.65 2.84
N ASP A 143 -5.31 -17.86 2.50
CA ASP A 143 -6.41 -18.05 1.56
C ASP A 143 -7.72 -17.44 2.07
N SER A 144 -7.98 -17.53 3.38
CA SER A 144 -9.12 -16.87 4.05
C SER A 144 -9.13 -15.34 3.85
N ILE A 145 -7.95 -14.71 3.83
CA ILE A 145 -7.81 -13.27 3.61
C ILE A 145 -8.06 -12.93 2.14
N LYS A 146 -7.59 -13.76 1.19
CA LYS A 146 -7.86 -13.56 -0.23
C LYS A 146 -9.36 -13.66 -0.53
N GLU A 147 -10.03 -14.67 0.04
CA GLU A 147 -11.48 -14.83 -0.05
C GLU A 147 -12.21 -13.61 0.53
N LEU A 148 -11.79 -13.14 1.71
CA LEU A 148 -12.36 -11.95 2.35
C LEU A 148 -12.20 -10.70 1.48
N ILE A 149 -11.04 -10.50 0.85
CA ILE A 149 -10.80 -9.38 -0.07
C ILE A 149 -11.78 -9.42 -1.24
N ILE A 150 -11.93 -10.57 -1.89
CA ILE A 150 -12.86 -10.74 -3.01
C ILE A 150 -14.30 -10.52 -2.56
N HIS A 151 -14.70 -11.15 -1.44
CA HIS A 151 -16.05 -11.04 -0.91
C HIS A 151 -16.44 -9.59 -0.62
N CYS A 152 -15.58 -8.84 0.10
CA CYS A 152 -15.84 -7.44 0.38
C CYS A 152 -15.85 -6.57 -0.88
N SER A 153 -14.98 -6.83 -1.86
CA SER A 153 -15.02 -6.11 -3.14
C SER A 153 -16.31 -6.36 -3.91
N VAL A 154 -16.81 -7.60 -3.96
CA VAL A 154 -18.10 -7.92 -4.60
C VAL A 154 -19.25 -7.24 -3.87
N MET A 155 -19.22 -7.17 -2.53
CA MET A 155 -20.24 -6.44 -1.76
C MET A 155 -20.27 -4.94 -2.12
N ILE A 156 -19.12 -4.34 -2.43
CA ILE A 156 -19.07 -2.95 -2.90
C ILE A 156 -19.64 -2.83 -4.31
N ALA A 157 -19.24 -3.70 -5.25
CA ALA A 157 -19.79 -3.70 -6.61
C ALA A 157 -21.31 -3.96 -6.65
N ALA A 158 -21.84 -4.69 -5.67
CA ALA A 158 -23.28 -4.98 -5.58
C ALA A 158 -24.07 -3.91 -4.80
N ALA A 159 -23.43 -2.88 -4.24
CA ALA A 159 -24.05 -1.93 -3.33
C ALA A 159 -25.15 -1.09 -4.00
N ASP A 160 -25.03 -0.85 -5.30
CA ASP A 160 -26.02 -0.15 -6.14
C ASP A 160 -27.10 -1.10 -6.71
N GLY A 161 -26.97 -2.41 -6.45
CA GLY A 161 -27.89 -3.46 -6.88
C GLY A 161 -27.57 -4.08 -8.24
N ARG A 162 -26.46 -3.72 -8.91
CA ARG A 162 -26.06 -4.32 -10.19
C ARG A 162 -24.54 -4.38 -10.35
N ILE A 163 -24.01 -5.59 -10.55
CA ILE A 163 -22.61 -5.77 -10.95
C ILE A 163 -22.50 -5.69 -12.48
N THR A 164 -21.67 -4.77 -12.96
CA THR A 164 -21.35 -4.60 -14.39
C THR A 164 -20.29 -5.61 -14.87
N GLU A 165 -20.14 -5.75 -16.18
CA GLU A 165 -19.11 -6.64 -16.76
C GLU A 165 -17.69 -6.21 -16.40
N ASP A 166 -17.42 -4.90 -16.31
CA ASP A 166 -16.12 -4.35 -15.97
C ASP A 166 -15.75 -4.61 -14.50
N GLU A 167 -16.70 -4.47 -13.58
CA GLU A 167 -16.52 -4.81 -12.17
C GLU A 167 -16.26 -6.31 -11.99
N PHE A 168 -17.02 -7.14 -12.70
CA PHE A 168 -16.80 -8.59 -12.71
C PHE A 168 -15.40 -8.95 -13.23
N ALA A 169 -14.97 -8.32 -14.34
CA ALA A 169 -13.64 -8.51 -14.90
C ALA A 169 -12.56 -8.06 -13.91
N LEU A 170 -12.79 -6.97 -13.18
CA LEU A 170 -11.87 -6.47 -12.14
C LEU A 170 -11.76 -7.45 -10.96
N VAL A 171 -12.88 -7.95 -10.43
CA VAL A 171 -12.91 -8.97 -9.36
C VAL A 171 -12.14 -10.22 -9.79
N SER A 172 -12.39 -10.72 -11.01
CA SER A 172 -11.70 -11.88 -11.57
C SER A 172 -10.19 -11.64 -11.66
N THR A 173 -9.78 -10.47 -12.17
CA THR A 173 -8.38 -10.05 -12.27
C THR A 173 -7.71 -9.94 -10.89
N MET A 174 -8.42 -9.45 -9.88
CA MET A 174 -7.94 -9.38 -8.50
C MET A 174 -7.71 -10.78 -7.91
N GLY A 175 -8.67 -11.71 -8.12
CA GLY A 175 -8.53 -13.10 -7.68
C GLY A 175 -7.32 -13.79 -8.32
N GLN A 176 -7.17 -13.63 -9.64
CA GLN A 176 -6.00 -14.14 -10.38
C GLN A 176 -4.68 -13.54 -9.85
N SER A 177 -4.65 -12.24 -9.58
CA SER A 177 -3.48 -11.56 -9.02
C SER A 177 -3.08 -12.13 -7.66
N MET A 178 -4.06 -12.51 -6.84
CA MET A 178 -3.83 -13.19 -5.56
C MET A 178 -3.57 -14.70 -5.68
N ARG A 179 -3.48 -15.22 -6.92
CA ARG A 179 -3.30 -16.64 -7.24
C ARG A 179 -4.45 -17.54 -6.75
N MET A 180 -5.66 -17.01 -6.71
CA MET A 180 -6.87 -17.81 -6.45
C MET A 180 -7.25 -18.61 -7.70
N GLN A 181 -7.88 -19.77 -7.53
CA GLN A 181 -8.46 -20.48 -8.67
C GLN A 181 -9.74 -19.77 -9.12
N ALA A 182 -10.02 -19.79 -10.43
CA ALA A 182 -11.22 -19.16 -10.98
C ALA A 182 -12.52 -19.72 -10.36
N ALA A 183 -12.53 -21.02 -10.03
CA ALA A 183 -13.66 -21.68 -9.37
C ALA A 183 -13.95 -21.11 -7.98
N ASP A 184 -12.93 -20.73 -7.21
CA ASP A 184 -13.09 -20.17 -5.87
C ASP A 184 -13.71 -18.77 -5.94
N VAL A 185 -13.24 -17.95 -6.88
CA VAL A 185 -13.79 -16.61 -7.13
C VAL A 185 -15.25 -16.69 -7.57
N LEU A 186 -15.57 -17.62 -8.49
CA LEU A 186 -16.93 -17.84 -8.97
C LEU A 186 -17.86 -18.30 -7.83
N LYS A 187 -17.40 -19.22 -6.97
CA LYS A 187 -18.16 -19.68 -5.82
C LYS A 187 -18.53 -18.54 -4.87
N ILE A 188 -17.61 -17.58 -4.65
CA ILE A 188 -17.89 -16.40 -3.82
C ILE A 188 -18.96 -15.52 -4.47
N LEU A 189 -18.85 -15.28 -5.78
CA LEU A 189 -19.82 -14.50 -6.55
C LEU A 189 -21.21 -15.14 -6.52
N GLU A 190 -21.29 -16.46 -6.76
CA GLU A 190 -22.54 -17.22 -6.71
C GLU A 190 -23.18 -17.16 -5.32
N GLY A 191 -22.38 -17.29 -4.25
CA GLY A 191 -22.89 -17.21 -2.87
C GLY A 191 -23.47 -15.84 -2.52
N LEU A 192 -22.97 -14.77 -3.11
CA LEU A 192 -23.46 -13.39 -2.88
C LEU A 192 -24.66 -13.04 -3.76
N LEU A 193 -24.72 -13.58 -4.98
CA LEU A 193 -25.83 -13.39 -5.91
C LEU A 193 -27.01 -14.32 -5.63
N ALA A 194 -26.79 -15.41 -4.89
CA ALA A 194 -27.86 -16.28 -4.46
C ALA A 194 -28.87 -15.50 -3.62
N PRO A 195 -30.18 -15.68 -3.86
CA PRO A 195 -31.19 -15.08 -3.01
C PRO A 195 -30.94 -15.53 -1.57
N PRO A 196 -31.10 -14.64 -0.56
CA PRO A 196 -30.89 -15.02 0.82
C PRO A 196 -31.73 -16.25 1.11
N GLU A 197 -31.11 -17.30 1.65
CA GLU A 197 -31.85 -18.50 2.00
C GLU A 197 -33.06 -18.07 2.84
N PRO A 198 -34.28 -18.54 2.51
CA PRO A 198 -35.46 -18.13 3.23
C PRO A 198 -35.19 -18.42 4.70
N VAL A 199 -35.17 -17.36 5.52
CA VAL A 199 -34.91 -17.46 6.96
C VAL A 199 -35.82 -18.57 7.45
N GLN A 200 -35.24 -19.73 7.77
CA GLN A 200 -35.99 -20.84 8.31
C GLN A 200 -36.50 -20.32 9.64
N LYS A 201 -37.73 -19.80 9.66
CA LYS A 201 -38.43 -19.44 10.88
C LYS A 201 -38.35 -20.68 11.72
N SER A 202 -37.54 -20.64 12.78
CA SER A 202 -37.41 -21.76 13.70
C SER A 202 -38.81 -22.12 14.13
N ALA A 203 -39.34 -23.21 13.57
CA ALA A 203 -40.67 -23.69 13.87
C ALA A 203 -40.58 -24.31 15.26
N GLY A 204 -40.73 -23.47 16.28
CA GLY A 204 -40.71 -23.87 17.67
C GLY A 204 -40.71 -22.62 18.54
N ALA A 205 -41.40 -22.60 19.66
CA ALA A 205 -42.31 -23.57 20.28
C ALA A 205 -43.06 -22.80 21.38
#